data_AF-A0A426CKV0-F1
#
_entry.id   AF-A0A426CKV0-F1
#
_cell.length_a   1.000
_cell.length_b   1.000
_cell.length_c   1.000
_cell.angle_alpha   90.00
_cell.angle_beta   90.00
_cell.angle_gamma   90.00
#
_symmetry.space_group_name_H-M   'P 1'
#
loop_
_entity.id
_entity.type
_entity.pdbx_description
1 polymer ?
#
loop_
_entity_poly.entity_id
_entity_poly.type
_entity_poly.pdbx_seq_one_letter_code
_entity_poly.pdbx_strand_id
1 'polypeptide(L)'
;MPAVRRVASMPSFAAMQRSKMLRDVTDFIDARRERSRMYTITSGPRKSLLTIREGVKGFHRFLSKMAAHEDLKMFGAQFQWRATEFGSPKWNPETGQLELHLHAHVLMTEPESMSPKRRRKLRRRLWKLFKVHWDDAGRIENVREFVKYPVKPGDLDTIRKEGGPGALMDFFDQVKGLHLVQPMGDLRRERGKRRHAAERLHRTNDLDARMFETVTDWNAGKRPFAARNENRERIMRHRLFLALTDLILAPHRIFPWIDAERAKEAEETAANDTGNRRETAQRSAPRIANRVIARLAPAPYGSPVAEPAVVVWGWNGDWESLLREPKVRALMQHKPSYDAAVDARALITRVCAGAPAPAASQSSQRSNNCPGADPLEWLILDESPPNDGQNDEIPACLAAMN
;
A
#
# COMPACT_ATOMS: atom_id res chain seq x y z
N MET A 1 -10.75 -6.75 12.11
CA MET A 1 -9.41 -6.13 11.96
C MET A 1 -9.60 -4.66 11.63
N PRO A 2 -8.91 -3.74 12.33
CA PRO A 2 -8.94 -2.31 12.00
C PRO A 2 -8.51 -2.10 10.53
N ALA A 3 -9.00 -1.03 9.90
CA ALA A 3 -8.71 -0.68 8.52
C ALA A 3 -7.24 -0.22 8.35
N VAL A 4 -6.29 -1.13 8.49
CA VAL A 4 -4.87 -0.85 8.33
C VAL A 4 -4.60 -0.47 6.87
N ARG A 5 -3.91 0.65 6.65
CA ARG A 5 -3.47 1.05 5.31
C ARG A 5 -2.71 -0.10 4.65
N ARG A 6 -3.08 -0.41 3.42
CA ARG A 6 -2.50 -1.48 2.60
C ARG A 6 -1.09 -1.12 2.10
N VAL A 7 -0.13 -1.03 3.01
CA VAL A 7 1.27 -0.71 2.70
C VAL A 7 2.07 -2.00 2.63
N ALA A 8 2.63 -2.31 1.46
CA ALA A 8 3.28 -3.58 1.18
C ALA A 8 4.56 -3.84 2.00
N SER A 9 5.14 -2.83 2.64
CA SER A 9 6.28 -2.98 3.55
C SER A 9 5.89 -3.30 5.00
N MET A 10 4.61 -3.16 5.38
CA MET A 10 4.15 -3.59 6.70
C MET A 10 4.17 -5.12 6.80
N PRO A 11 4.86 -5.73 7.78
CA PRO A 11 5.07 -7.18 7.81
C PRO A 11 3.79 -8.02 7.71
N SER A 12 2.73 -7.64 8.44
CA SER A 12 1.44 -8.34 8.45
C SER A 12 0.72 -8.28 7.10
N PHE A 13 0.64 -7.09 6.50
CA PHE A 13 0.03 -6.91 5.19
C PHE A 13 0.86 -7.56 4.07
N ALA A 14 2.19 -7.44 4.15
CA ALA A 14 3.11 -8.12 3.28
C ALA A 14 2.90 -9.64 3.35
N ALA A 15 2.78 -10.21 4.55
CA ALA A 15 2.56 -11.64 4.74
C ALA A 15 1.24 -12.10 4.08
N MET A 16 0.17 -11.32 4.23
CA MET A 16 -1.12 -11.60 3.58
C MET A 16 -1.04 -11.54 2.05
N GLN A 17 -0.37 -10.55 1.46
CA GLN A 17 -0.19 -10.49 0.00
C GLN A 17 0.67 -11.66 -0.50
N ARG A 18 1.70 -12.02 0.27
CA ARG A 18 2.66 -13.06 -0.10
C ARG A 18 2.11 -14.46 0.07
N SER A 19 1.21 -14.73 1.02
CA SER A 19 0.63 -16.08 1.17
C SER A 19 -0.07 -16.58 -0.11
N LYS A 20 -0.71 -15.68 -0.85
CA LYS A 20 -1.30 -16.01 -2.16
C LYS A 20 -0.24 -16.29 -3.20
N MET A 21 0.79 -15.44 -3.27
CA MET A 21 1.90 -15.60 -4.21
C MET A 21 2.71 -16.86 -3.92
N LEU A 22 2.93 -17.16 -2.64
CA LEU A 22 3.72 -18.29 -2.17
C LEU A 22 3.16 -19.60 -2.72
N ARG A 23 1.84 -19.83 -2.60
CA ARG A 23 1.20 -21.03 -3.17
C ARG A 23 1.46 -21.16 -4.66
N ASP A 24 1.28 -20.07 -5.42
CA ASP A 24 1.47 -20.08 -6.86
C ASP A 24 2.93 -20.31 -7.27
N VAL A 25 3.88 -19.72 -6.53
CA VAL A 25 5.31 -19.87 -6.80
C VAL A 25 5.79 -21.26 -6.39
N THR A 26 5.34 -21.78 -5.25
CA THR A 26 5.66 -23.15 -4.80
C THR A 26 5.16 -24.17 -5.81
N ASP A 27 3.87 -24.11 -6.16
CA ASP A 27 3.29 -25.02 -7.17
C ASP A 27 4.04 -24.98 -8.52
N PHE A 28 4.45 -23.77 -8.94
CA PHE A 28 5.20 -23.57 -10.18
C PHE A 28 6.63 -24.13 -10.12
N ILE A 29 7.32 -23.94 -9.00
CA ILE A 29 8.67 -24.47 -8.77
C ILE A 29 8.62 -25.99 -8.65
N ASP A 30 7.67 -26.55 -7.91
CA ASP A 30 7.54 -28.00 -7.72
C ASP A 30 7.41 -28.73 -9.08
N ALA A 31 6.58 -28.20 -9.98
CA ALA A 31 6.42 -28.75 -11.33
C ALA A 31 7.66 -28.58 -12.24
N ARG A 32 8.64 -27.75 -11.83
CA ARG A 32 9.80 -27.36 -12.66
C ARG A 32 11.08 -27.32 -11.83
N ARG A 33 11.20 -28.20 -10.84
CA ARG A 33 12.21 -28.08 -9.77
C ARG A 33 13.63 -28.06 -10.34
N GLU A 34 13.90 -28.94 -11.29
CA GLU A 34 15.22 -29.05 -11.95
C GLU A 34 15.59 -27.84 -12.80
N ARG A 35 14.60 -27.10 -13.27
CA ARG A 35 14.77 -25.96 -14.19
C ARG A 35 14.70 -24.61 -13.49
N SER A 36 14.28 -24.58 -12.23
CA SER A 36 13.98 -23.36 -11.47
C SER A 36 15.18 -22.90 -10.65
N ARG A 37 15.66 -21.68 -10.91
CA ARG A 37 16.79 -21.08 -10.20
C ARG A 37 16.47 -19.69 -9.68
N MET A 38 17.10 -19.36 -8.57
CA MET A 38 17.02 -18.04 -7.96
C MET A 38 18.19 -17.18 -8.37
N TYR A 39 17.90 -15.93 -8.67
CA TYR A 39 18.89 -14.92 -8.97
C TYR A 39 18.63 -13.67 -8.14
N THR A 40 19.71 -13.07 -7.65
CA THR A 40 19.66 -11.79 -6.92
C THR A 40 20.26 -10.71 -7.80
N ILE A 41 19.45 -9.71 -8.15
CA ILE A 41 19.87 -8.58 -8.99
C ILE A 41 19.80 -7.32 -8.14
N THR A 42 20.77 -6.43 -8.27
CA THR A 42 20.73 -5.14 -7.56
C THR A 42 20.61 -3.96 -8.53
N SER A 43 20.05 -2.85 -8.05
CA SER A 43 19.89 -1.63 -8.87
C SER A 43 21.17 -0.82 -9.04
N GLY A 44 22.27 -1.20 -8.38
CA GLY A 44 23.52 -0.43 -8.35
C GLY A 44 23.60 0.49 -7.12
N PRO A 45 23.79 1.81 -7.27
CA PRO A 45 23.86 2.72 -6.12
C PRO A 45 22.62 2.66 -5.23
N ARG A 46 22.81 2.97 -3.94
CA ARG A 46 21.68 3.15 -3.01
C ARG A 46 20.82 4.34 -3.46
N LYS A 47 19.58 4.35 -2.97
CA LYS A 47 18.57 5.35 -3.29
C LYS A 47 18.11 5.98 -1.99
N SER A 48 18.07 7.31 -1.96
CA SER A 48 17.48 8.06 -0.86
C SER A 48 16.03 7.63 -0.62
N LEU A 49 15.61 7.62 0.65
CA LEU A 49 14.22 7.35 1.03
C LEU A 49 13.22 8.23 0.28
N LEU A 50 13.57 9.49 -0.01
CA LEU A 50 12.68 10.45 -0.67
C LEU A 50 12.43 10.14 -2.16
N THR A 51 13.34 9.40 -2.80
CA THR A 51 13.29 9.08 -4.23
C THR A 51 13.18 7.57 -4.50
N ILE A 52 12.94 6.79 -3.44
CA ILE A 52 12.95 5.33 -3.50
C ILE A 52 11.85 4.81 -4.44
N ARG A 53 10.72 5.50 -4.55
CA ARG A 53 9.62 5.15 -5.46
C ARG A 53 10.07 5.18 -6.92
N GLU A 54 10.73 6.26 -7.34
CA GLU A 54 11.26 6.44 -8.69
C GLU A 54 12.35 5.40 -8.95
N GLY A 55 13.22 5.17 -7.96
CA GLY A 55 14.22 4.11 -7.98
C GLY A 55 13.62 2.73 -8.22
N VAL A 56 12.58 2.36 -7.47
CA VAL A 56 11.87 1.08 -7.62
C VAL A 56 11.20 0.99 -8.98
N LYS A 57 10.48 2.03 -9.43
CA LYS A 57 9.85 2.05 -10.77
C LYS A 57 10.89 1.90 -11.89
N GLY A 58 12.01 2.62 -11.79
CA GLY A 58 13.13 2.53 -12.72
C GLY A 58 13.71 1.12 -12.76
N PHE A 59 13.99 0.56 -11.59
CA PHE A 59 14.52 -0.80 -11.44
C PHE A 59 13.55 -1.86 -11.97
N HIS A 60 12.25 -1.69 -11.77
CA HIS A 60 11.22 -2.60 -12.29
C HIS A 60 11.12 -2.57 -13.81
N ARG A 61 11.20 -1.37 -14.42
CA ARG A 61 11.28 -1.22 -15.88
C ARG A 61 12.54 -1.87 -16.43
N PHE A 62 13.66 -1.67 -15.75
CA PHE A 62 14.94 -2.29 -16.08
C PHE A 62 14.83 -3.83 -16.07
N LEU A 63 14.31 -4.44 -15.00
CA LEU A 63 14.11 -5.89 -14.91
C LEU A 63 13.17 -6.40 -16.00
N SER A 64 12.16 -5.60 -16.39
CA SER A 64 11.23 -5.95 -17.46
C SER A 64 11.92 -5.94 -18.84
N LYS A 65 12.78 -4.94 -19.11
CA LYS A 65 13.60 -4.89 -20.33
C LYS A 65 14.55 -6.07 -20.40
N MET A 66 15.20 -6.37 -19.29
CA MET A 66 16.11 -7.50 -19.16
C MET A 66 15.39 -8.84 -19.38
N ALA A 67 14.20 -9.03 -18.79
CA ALA A 67 13.36 -10.21 -19.00
C ALA A 67 12.92 -10.40 -20.47
N ALA A 68 12.83 -9.32 -21.23
CA ALA A 68 12.46 -9.33 -22.65
C ALA A 68 13.68 -9.40 -23.60
N HIS A 69 14.90 -9.41 -23.07
CA HIS A 69 16.11 -9.35 -23.88
C HIS A 69 16.34 -10.64 -24.68
N GLU A 70 16.81 -10.51 -25.92
CA GLU A 70 17.02 -11.63 -26.85
C GLU A 70 17.99 -12.69 -26.33
N ASP A 71 18.98 -12.31 -25.54
CA ASP A 71 19.92 -13.25 -24.91
C ASP A 71 19.23 -14.24 -23.98
N LEU A 72 18.17 -13.86 -23.26
CA LEU A 72 17.41 -14.83 -22.47
C LEU A 72 16.72 -15.84 -23.39
N LYS A 73 16.09 -15.37 -24.47
CA LYS A 73 15.43 -16.21 -25.47
C LYS A 73 16.42 -17.16 -26.16
N MET A 74 17.58 -16.66 -26.57
CA MET A 74 18.64 -17.44 -27.21
C MET A 74 19.14 -18.58 -26.32
N PHE A 75 19.16 -18.37 -25.00
CA PHE A 75 19.56 -19.40 -24.04
C PHE A 75 18.39 -20.23 -23.52
N GLY A 76 17.16 -19.98 -23.97
CA GLY A 76 15.96 -20.67 -23.50
C GLY A 76 15.58 -20.32 -22.04
N ALA A 77 16.16 -19.26 -21.48
CA ALA A 77 15.89 -18.83 -20.12
C ALA A 77 14.72 -17.83 -20.09
N GLN A 78 13.91 -17.86 -19.03
CA GLN A 78 12.78 -16.94 -18.88
C GLN A 78 12.58 -16.54 -17.43
N PHE A 79 12.37 -15.24 -17.19
CA PHE A 79 11.96 -14.72 -15.89
C PHE A 79 10.50 -15.10 -15.64
N GLN A 80 10.26 -15.76 -14.52
CA GLN A 80 8.93 -16.24 -14.10
C GLN A 80 8.37 -15.43 -12.94
N TRP A 81 9.22 -14.78 -12.17
CA TRP A 81 8.78 -14.00 -11.01
C TRP A 81 9.85 -13.02 -10.57
N ARG A 82 9.43 -11.92 -9.92
CA ARG A 82 10.31 -11.02 -9.20
C ARG A 82 9.70 -10.56 -7.88
N ALA A 83 10.52 -10.41 -6.84
CA ALA A 83 10.21 -9.61 -5.66
C ALA A 83 11.33 -8.64 -5.34
N THR A 84 10.96 -7.41 -5.00
CA THR A 84 11.89 -6.37 -4.57
C THR A 84 12.10 -6.46 -3.07
N GLU A 85 13.36 -6.48 -2.66
CA GLU A 85 13.81 -6.33 -1.27
C GLU A 85 14.60 -5.03 -1.15
N PHE A 86 14.34 -4.28 -0.09
CA PHE A 86 15.13 -3.12 0.32
C PHE A 86 16.24 -3.64 1.25
N GLY A 87 17.49 -3.44 0.83
CA GLY A 87 18.65 -3.75 1.64
C GLY A 87 18.77 -2.79 2.82
N SER A 88 19.64 -3.10 3.78
CA SER A 88 19.72 -2.36 5.03
C SER A 88 19.98 -0.86 4.82
N PRO A 89 19.24 0.01 5.53
CA PRO A 89 19.42 1.45 5.47
C PRO A 89 20.82 1.83 5.89
N LYS A 90 21.39 2.82 5.20
CA LYS A 90 22.67 3.44 5.57
C LYS A 90 22.53 4.94 5.53
N TRP A 91 23.05 5.60 6.57
CA TRP A 91 23.20 7.04 6.59
C TRP A 91 24.24 7.50 5.56
N ASN A 92 23.88 8.45 4.72
CA ASN A 92 24.81 9.14 3.83
C ASN A 92 25.13 10.52 4.42
N PRO A 93 26.39 10.76 4.86
CA PRO A 93 26.78 12.02 5.50
C PRO A 93 26.81 13.21 4.52
N GLU A 94 27.02 12.96 3.23
CA GLU A 94 27.07 14.03 2.21
C GLU A 94 25.69 14.59 1.93
N THR A 95 24.67 13.72 1.88
CA THR A 95 23.29 14.13 1.61
C THR A 95 22.47 14.35 2.87
N GLY A 96 22.97 13.93 4.04
CA GLY A 96 22.23 13.95 5.31
C GLY A 96 20.96 13.10 5.27
N GLN A 97 20.95 11.98 4.53
CA GLN A 97 19.76 11.17 4.30
C GLN A 97 20.06 9.68 4.46
N LEU A 98 19.04 8.92 4.85
CA LEU A 98 19.09 7.47 4.78
C LEU A 98 18.91 7.00 3.33
N GLU A 99 19.71 6.02 2.94
CA GLU A 99 19.64 5.40 1.64
C GLU A 99 19.48 3.88 1.75
N LEU A 100 18.70 3.32 0.83
CA LEU A 100 18.43 1.89 0.73
C LEU A 100 18.99 1.34 -0.59
N HIS A 101 19.54 0.13 -0.55
CA HIS A 101 19.89 -0.58 -1.77
C HIS A 101 18.68 -1.35 -2.28
N LEU A 102 18.36 -1.27 -3.58
CA LEU A 102 17.29 -2.08 -4.15
C LEU A 102 17.86 -3.41 -4.65
N HIS A 103 17.30 -4.49 -4.11
CA HIS A 103 17.54 -5.87 -4.53
C HIS A 103 16.27 -6.42 -5.17
N ALA A 104 16.43 -7.36 -6.09
CA ALA A 104 15.34 -8.17 -6.60
C ALA A 104 15.73 -9.64 -6.59
N HIS A 105 14.89 -10.44 -5.96
CA HIS A 105 14.88 -11.89 -6.08
C HIS A 105 14.09 -12.24 -7.33
N VAL A 106 14.73 -12.95 -8.26
CA VAL A 106 14.16 -13.32 -9.55
C VAL A 106 14.14 -14.84 -9.68
N LEU A 107 12.98 -15.38 -10.05
CA LEU A 107 12.83 -16.77 -10.43
C LEU A 107 13.07 -16.84 -11.92
N MET A 108 14.03 -17.64 -12.33
CA MET A 108 14.28 -17.93 -13.73
C MET A 108 14.14 -19.42 -13.98
N THR A 109 13.40 -19.77 -15.04
CA THR A 109 13.41 -21.12 -15.58
C THR A 109 14.43 -21.22 -16.70
N GLU A 110 15.17 -22.31 -16.71
CA GLU A 110 16.20 -22.63 -17.70
C GLU A 110 15.88 -23.96 -18.41
N PRO A 111 16.40 -24.20 -19.62
CA PRO A 111 16.29 -25.51 -20.23
C PRO A 111 17.12 -26.53 -19.44
N GLU A 112 16.71 -27.80 -19.43
CA GLU A 112 17.45 -28.88 -18.75
C GLU A 112 18.88 -29.03 -19.26
N SER A 113 19.12 -28.69 -20.54
CA SER A 113 20.45 -28.66 -21.16
C SER A 113 21.33 -27.46 -20.76
N MET A 114 20.93 -26.68 -19.74
CA MET A 114 21.67 -25.50 -19.30
C MET A 114 22.89 -25.87 -18.46
N SER A 115 24.03 -26.05 -19.13
CA SER A 115 25.31 -26.29 -18.46
C SER A 115 25.83 -25.06 -17.69
N PRO A 116 26.68 -25.24 -16.65
CA PRO A 116 27.30 -24.13 -15.92
C PRO A 116 28.07 -23.15 -16.82
N LYS A 117 28.73 -23.66 -17.87
CA LYS A 117 29.45 -22.85 -18.87
C LYS A 117 28.49 -21.95 -19.66
N ARG A 118 27.31 -22.47 -20.05
CA ARG A 118 26.26 -21.69 -20.72
C ARG A 118 25.67 -20.64 -19.79
N ARG A 119 25.37 -20.98 -18.54
CA ARG A 119 24.93 -19.99 -17.52
C ARG A 119 25.94 -18.86 -17.33
N ARG A 120 27.22 -19.19 -17.16
CA ARG A 120 28.28 -18.17 -17.04
C ARG A 120 28.35 -17.28 -18.29
N LYS A 121 28.19 -17.86 -19.48
CA LYS A 121 28.15 -17.08 -20.74
C LYS A 121 26.94 -16.13 -20.78
N LEU A 122 25.75 -16.60 -20.40
CA LEU A 122 24.54 -15.78 -20.32
C LEU A 122 24.73 -14.61 -19.33
N ARG A 123 25.15 -14.90 -18.10
CA ARG A 123 25.41 -13.88 -17.07
C ARG A 123 26.43 -12.85 -17.55
N ARG A 124 27.53 -13.29 -18.19
CA ARG A 124 28.54 -12.37 -18.74
C ARG A 124 27.98 -11.45 -19.83
N ARG A 125 27.12 -11.95 -20.73
CA ARG A 125 26.49 -11.14 -21.77
C ARG A 125 25.55 -10.10 -21.16
N LEU A 126 24.67 -10.53 -20.27
CA LEU A 126 23.72 -9.63 -19.63
C LEU A 126 24.42 -8.62 -18.71
N TRP A 127 25.48 -9.01 -17.99
CA TRP A 127 26.30 -8.07 -17.23
C TRP A 127 26.94 -7.00 -18.13
N LYS A 128 27.45 -7.37 -19.31
CA LYS A 128 28.03 -6.38 -20.24
C LYS A 128 27.01 -5.32 -20.69
N LEU A 129 25.75 -5.72 -20.87
CA LEU A 129 24.67 -4.86 -21.33
C LEU A 129 24.10 -3.99 -20.21
N PHE A 130 23.87 -4.61 -19.06
CA PHE A 130 23.08 -4.00 -17.99
C PHE A 130 23.93 -3.45 -16.85
N LYS A 131 25.20 -3.85 -16.73
CA LYS A 131 26.18 -3.35 -15.74
C LYS A 131 25.71 -3.43 -14.28
N VAL A 132 24.80 -4.35 -13.97
CA VAL A 132 24.28 -4.57 -12.60
C VAL A 132 24.95 -5.75 -11.93
N HIS A 133 25.01 -5.70 -10.59
CA HIS A 133 25.37 -6.88 -9.82
C HIS A 133 24.27 -7.94 -9.96
N TRP A 134 24.69 -9.14 -10.34
CA TRP A 134 23.81 -10.28 -10.57
C TRP A 134 24.48 -11.55 -10.05
N ASP A 135 23.91 -12.13 -9.01
CA ASP A 135 24.35 -13.39 -8.43
C ASP A 135 23.39 -14.57 -8.69
N ASP A 136 23.94 -15.77 -8.91
CA ASP A 136 23.22 -17.05 -9.05
C ASP A 136 23.13 -17.68 -7.66
N ALA A 137 21.97 -17.51 -7.01
CA ALA A 137 21.74 -18.00 -5.66
C ALA A 137 21.39 -19.50 -5.61
N GLY A 138 21.50 -20.22 -6.74
CA GLY A 138 21.33 -21.67 -6.73
C GLY A 138 19.92 -22.15 -7.06
N ARG A 139 19.67 -23.40 -6.67
CA ARG A 139 18.32 -23.99 -6.66
C ARG A 139 17.56 -23.42 -5.46
N ILE A 140 16.23 -23.32 -5.60
CA ILE A 140 15.38 -22.82 -4.52
C ILE A 140 15.02 -24.00 -3.62
N GLU A 141 15.63 -24.04 -2.44
CA GLU A 141 15.32 -25.03 -1.41
C GLU A 141 14.14 -24.61 -0.55
N ASN A 142 14.06 -23.30 -0.23
CA ASN A 142 13.01 -22.73 0.59
C ASN A 142 12.26 -21.61 -0.13
N VAL A 143 11.09 -21.93 -0.71
CA VAL A 143 10.26 -20.94 -1.41
C VAL A 143 9.78 -19.82 -0.48
N ARG A 144 9.69 -20.04 0.84
CA ARG A 144 9.29 -18.98 1.78
C ARG A 144 10.33 -17.88 1.92
N GLU A 145 11.61 -18.23 1.88
CA GLU A 145 12.70 -17.25 1.88
C GLU A 145 12.75 -16.46 0.58
N PHE A 146 12.44 -17.13 -0.53
CA PHE A 146 12.32 -16.48 -1.81
C PHE A 146 11.19 -15.43 -1.85
N VAL A 147 10.04 -15.73 -1.22
CA VAL A 147 8.89 -14.82 -1.07
C VAL A 147 8.94 -14.09 0.29
N LYS A 148 10.12 -13.66 0.75
CA LYS A 148 10.31 -12.94 2.03
C LYS A 148 9.82 -11.48 1.97
N TYR A 149 9.94 -10.77 3.10
CA TYR A 149 9.44 -9.43 3.31
C TYR A 149 10.22 -8.46 2.42
N PRO A 150 9.56 -7.45 1.83
CA PRO A 150 10.28 -6.42 1.10
C PRO A 150 11.29 -5.67 1.98
N VAL A 151 11.03 -5.56 3.29
CA VAL A 151 11.90 -4.91 4.28
C VAL A 151 12.00 -5.81 5.50
N LYS A 152 13.18 -5.96 6.10
CA LYS A 152 13.30 -6.71 7.36
C LYS A 152 12.77 -5.84 8.51
N PRO A 153 12.13 -6.42 9.53
CA PRO A 153 11.63 -5.63 10.67
C PRO A 153 12.69 -4.73 11.30
N GLY A 154 13.90 -5.26 11.54
CA GLY A 154 15.01 -4.46 12.08
C GLY A 154 15.45 -3.29 11.19
N ASP A 155 15.28 -3.38 9.86
CA ASP A 155 15.58 -2.26 8.97
C ASP A 155 14.56 -1.11 9.13
N LEU A 156 13.30 -1.41 9.48
CA LEU A 156 12.30 -0.38 9.79
C LEU A 156 12.63 0.33 11.12
N ASP A 157 13.12 -0.43 12.10
CA ASP A 157 13.58 0.12 13.37
C ASP A 157 14.79 1.03 13.16
N THR A 158 15.74 0.64 12.29
CA THR A 158 16.86 1.49 11.91
C THR A 158 16.41 2.77 11.22
N ILE A 159 15.47 2.70 10.27
CA ILE A 159 14.91 3.91 9.63
C ILE A 159 14.31 4.85 10.67
N ARG A 160 13.53 4.30 11.62
CA ARG A 160 12.92 5.09 12.70
C ARG A 160 13.97 5.68 13.65
N LYS A 161 14.99 4.91 14.04
CA LYS A 161 16.00 5.31 15.02
C LYS A 161 16.95 6.35 14.45
N GLU A 162 17.42 6.17 13.23
CA GLU A 162 18.43 7.04 12.60
C GLU A 162 17.80 8.22 11.85
N GLY A 163 16.68 8.01 11.15
CA GLY A 163 16.00 9.05 10.38
C GLY A 163 14.81 9.71 11.09
N GLY A 164 14.45 9.24 12.28
CA GLY A 164 13.28 9.69 13.03
C GLY A 164 11.94 9.17 12.47
N PRO A 165 10.81 9.52 13.12
CA PRO A 165 9.48 9.09 12.68
C PRO A 165 9.10 9.60 11.28
N GLY A 166 9.57 10.80 10.90
CA GLY A 166 9.30 11.38 9.59
C GLY A 166 9.84 10.53 8.44
N ALA A 167 11.10 10.10 8.52
CA ALA A 167 11.73 9.25 7.52
C ALA A 167 11.01 7.91 7.31
N LEU A 168 10.46 7.34 8.40
CA LEU A 168 9.66 6.12 8.31
C LEU A 168 8.33 6.37 7.59
N MET A 169 7.67 7.51 7.84
CA MET A 169 6.44 7.88 7.14
C MET A 169 6.70 8.15 5.66
N ASP A 170 7.76 8.88 5.34
CA ASP A 170 8.19 9.13 3.96
C ASP A 170 8.43 7.80 3.23
N PHE A 171 9.17 6.88 3.86
CA PHE A 171 9.38 5.55 3.30
C PHE A 171 8.05 4.83 3.00
N PHE A 172 7.11 4.82 3.95
CA PHE A 172 5.80 4.19 3.74
C PHE A 172 4.99 4.84 2.62
N ASP A 173 4.99 6.16 2.54
CA ASP A 173 4.30 6.88 1.48
C ASP A 173 4.94 6.66 0.12
N GLN A 174 6.26 6.51 0.06
CA GLN A 174 6.97 6.21 -1.19
C GLN A 174 6.73 4.79 -1.69
N VAL A 175 6.64 3.79 -0.81
CA VAL A 175 6.37 2.39 -1.22
C VAL A 175 4.88 2.07 -1.41
N LYS A 176 4.00 2.97 -0.97
CA LYS A 176 2.55 2.81 -1.12
C LYS A 176 2.13 2.61 -2.57
N GLY A 177 1.32 1.57 -2.81
CA GLY A 177 0.80 1.24 -4.14
C GLY A 177 1.81 0.63 -5.10
N LEU A 178 3.07 0.39 -4.68
CA LEU A 178 4.04 -0.30 -5.52
C LEU A 178 3.78 -1.81 -5.56
N HIS A 179 3.91 -2.39 -6.74
CA HIS A 179 3.88 -3.84 -6.93
C HIS A 179 5.26 -4.43 -6.67
N LEU A 180 5.60 -4.60 -5.39
CA LEU A 180 6.91 -5.12 -4.97
C LEU A 180 7.09 -6.60 -5.34
N VAL A 181 6.01 -7.33 -5.55
CA VAL A 181 6.02 -8.74 -5.95
C VAL A 181 5.20 -8.91 -7.22
N GLN A 182 5.77 -9.51 -8.26
CA GLN A 182 5.12 -9.63 -9.56
C GLN A 182 5.42 -10.98 -10.24
N PRO A 183 4.38 -11.74 -10.65
CA PRO A 183 4.56 -12.89 -11.52
C PRO A 183 4.86 -12.43 -12.95
N MET A 184 5.72 -13.17 -13.63
CA MET A 184 6.19 -12.95 -15.00
C MET A 184 6.05 -14.25 -15.80
N GLY A 185 6.41 -14.21 -17.10
CA GLY A 185 6.50 -15.42 -17.92
C GLY A 185 5.28 -16.35 -17.90
N ASP A 186 5.55 -17.64 -17.85
CA ASP A 186 4.57 -18.73 -17.69
C ASP A 186 3.81 -18.63 -16.38
N LEU A 187 4.48 -18.32 -15.26
CA LEU A 187 3.78 -18.20 -13.97
C LEU A 187 2.63 -17.18 -14.04
N ARG A 188 2.85 -16.03 -14.69
CA ARG A 188 1.80 -15.04 -14.92
C ARG A 188 0.68 -15.59 -15.80
N ARG A 189 1.01 -16.34 -16.85
CA ARG A 189 0.04 -16.95 -17.78
C ARG A 189 -0.82 -17.99 -17.06
N GLU A 190 -0.20 -18.91 -16.33
CA GLU A 190 -0.87 -19.98 -15.57
C GLU A 190 -1.78 -19.41 -14.49
N ARG A 191 -1.31 -18.42 -13.72
CA ARG A 191 -2.15 -17.69 -12.76
C ARG A 191 -3.33 -17.01 -13.45
N GLY A 192 -3.11 -16.45 -14.63
CA GLY A 192 -4.15 -15.85 -15.45
C GLY A 192 -5.21 -16.87 -15.86
N LYS A 193 -4.78 -18.03 -16.38
CA LYS A 193 -5.65 -19.15 -16.78
C LYS A 193 -6.50 -19.64 -15.61
N ARG A 194 -5.89 -19.98 -14.48
CA ARG A 194 -6.62 -20.43 -13.27
C ARG A 194 -7.66 -19.40 -12.82
N ARG A 195 -7.28 -18.12 -12.79
CA ARG A 195 -8.22 -17.04 -12.44
C ARG A 195 -9.38 -16.92 -13.43
N HIS A 196 -9.15 -17.11 -14.72
CA HIS A 196 -10.20 -17.10 -15.74
C HIS A 196 -11.10 -18.33 -15.68
N ALA A 197 -10.55 -19.48 -15.30
CA ALA A 197 -11.28 -20.72 -15.09
C ALA A 197 -12.04 -20.78 -13.75
N ALA A 198 -12.01 -19.70 -12.95
CA ALA A 198 -12.55 -19.70 -11.59
C ALA A 198 -11.96 -20.83 -10.73
N GLU A 199 -10.66 -21.07 -10.84
CA GLU A 199 -9.92 -22.10 -10.12
C GLU A 199 -8.93 -21.51 -9.12
N ARG A 200 -8.62 -22.27 -8.08
CA ARG A 200 -7.59 -21.96 -7.08
C ARG A 200 -6.75 -23.20 -6.77
N LEU A 201 -5.57 -22.96 -6.20
CA LEU A 201 -4.75 -24.04 -5.65
C LEU A 201 -5.23 -24.39 -4.25
N HIS A 202 -5.49 -25.67 -4.03
CA HIS A 202 -5.72 -26.27 -2.72
C HIS A 202 -4.51 -27.11 -2.33
N ARG A 203 -4.11 -27.06 -1.07
CA ARG A 203 -2.98 -27.84 -0.58
C ARG A 203 -3.46 -29.26 -0.33
N THR A 204 -2.76 -30.23 -0.89
CA THR A 204 -2.97 -31.65 -0.60
C THR A 204 -2.05 -32.07 0.55
N ASN A 205 -2.49 -33.08 1.32
CA ASN A 205 -1.66 -33.69 2.37
C ASN A 205 -1.05 -35.03 1.92
N ASP A 206 -1.18 -35.36 0.65
CA ASP A 206 -0.60 -36.56 0.06
C ASP A 206 0.91 -36.34 -0.13
N LEU A 207 1.71 -37.24 0.44
CA LEU A 207 3.17 -37.17 0.42
C LEU A 207 3.74 -37.52 -0.96
N ASP A 208 3.03 -38.33 -1.74
CA ASP A 208 3.47 -38.81 -3.06
C ASP A 208 2.93 -37.92 -4.19
N ALA A 209 1.91 -37.12 -3.91
CA ALA A 209 1.35 -36.19 -4.88
C ALA A 209 2.06 -34.83 -4.90
N ARG A 210 1.77 -34.06 -5.93
CA ARG A 210 2.10 -32.64 -5.99
C ARG A 210 1.46 -31.93 -4.79
N MET A 211 2.21 -31.00 -4.17
CA MET A 211 1.78 -30.27 -2.96
C MET A 211 0.45 -29.50 -3.13
N PHE A 212 0.10 -29.15 -4.37
CA PHE A 212 -1.13 -28.46 -4.68
C PHE A 212 -1.89 -29.15 -5.80
N GLU A 213 -3.20 -29.20 -5.62
CA GLU A 213 -4.16 -29.54 -6.66
C GLU A 213 -4.95 -28.30 -7.07
N THR A 214 -5.49 -28.33 -8.30
CA THR A 214 -6.35 -27.26 -8.79
C THR A 214 -7.80 -27.63 -8.49
N VAL A 215 -8.51 -26.75 -7.78
CA VAL A 215 -9.92 -26.93 -7.43
C VAL A 215 -10.75 -25.73 -7.87
N THR A 216 -12.03 -25.93 -8.09
CA THR A 216 -12.98 -24.85 -8.33
C THR A 216 -12.98 -23.86 -7.16
N ASP A 217 -12.85 -22.57 -7.47
CA ASP A 217 -13.01 -21.46 -6.53
C ASP A 217 -14.47 -21.01 -6.51
N TRP A 218 -15.26 -21.62 -5.63
CA TRP A 218 -16.66 -21.25 -5.41
C TRP A 218 -16.86 -19.78 -5.00
N ASN A 219 -15.81 -19.08 -4.54
CA ASN A 219 -15.87 -17.65 -4.24
C ASN A 219 -15.56 -16.75 -5.44
N ALA A 220 -15.15 -17.31 -6.58
CA ALA A 220 -14.86 -16.54 -7.78
C ALA A 220 -16.13 -15.88 -8.35
N GLY A 221 -17.28 -16.57 -8.27
CA GLY A 221 -18.57 -16.10 -8.82
C GLY A 221 -19.15 -14.84 -8.17
N LYS A 222 -18.72 -14.48 -6.94
CA LYS A 222 -19.09 -13.20 -6.30
C LYS A 222 -18.33 -11.99 -6.84
N ARG A 223 -17.29 -12.22 -7.64
CA ARG A 223 -16.58 -11.16 -8.33
C ARG A 223 -17.06 -11.24 -9.76
N PRO A 224 -17.89 -10.29 -10.25
CA PRO A 224 -18.11 -10.21 -11.68
C PRO A 224 -16.72 -9.99 -12.29
N PHE A 225 -16.13 -11.06 -12.81
CA PHE A 225 -15.15 -10.96 -13.87
C PHE A 225 -15.97 -10.56 -15.08
N ALA A 226 -16.39 -9.29 -15.05
CA ALA A 226 -16.68 -8.48 -16.20
C ALA A 226 -15.84 -9.03 -17.34
N ALA A 227 -16.50 -9.56 -18.37
CA ALA A 227 -15.82 -10.12 -19.53
C ALA A 227 -14.73 -9.11 -19.96
N ARG A 228 -13.64 -9.56 -20.58
CA ARG A 228 -12.47 -8.70 -20.88
C ARG A 228 -12.85 -7.34 -21.54
N ASN A 229 -14.01 -7.29 -22.21
CA ASN A 229 -14.66 -6.09 -22.75
C ASN A 229 -15.20 -5.13 -21.69
N GLU A 230 -15.90 -5.59 -20.65
CA GLU A 230 -16.48 -4.74 -19.60
C GLU A 230 -15.41 -3.99 -18.79
N ASN A 231 -14.23 -4.58 -18.54
CA ASN A 231 -13.16 -3.85 -17.86
C ASN A 231 -12.52 -2.78 -18.78
N ARG A 232 -12.47 -3.04 -20.10
CA ARG A 232 -12.04 -2.04 -21.11
C ARG A 232 -13.07 -0.91 -21.18
N GLU A 233 -14.36 -1.24 -21.21
CA GLU A 233 -15.45 -0.27 -21.14
C GLU A 233 -15.44 0.51 -19.84
N ARG A 234 -15.18 -0.12 -18.69
CA ARG A 234 -15.06 0.56 -17.40
C ARG A 234 -13.88 1.53 -17.39
N ILE A 235 -12.74 1.14 -17.95
CA ILE A 235 -11.57 2.03 -18.12
C ILE A 235 -11.91 3.17 -19.08
N MET A 236 -12.61 2.91 -20.19
CA MET A 236 -13.06 3.95 -21.11
C MET A 236 -14.04 4.91 -20.43
N ARG A 237 -15.05 4.40 -19.71
CA ARG A 237 -16.01 5.21 -18.94
C ARG A 237 -15.30 6.05 -17.89
N HIS A 238 -14.32 5.49 -17.18
CA HIS A 238 -13.53 6.26 -16.21
C HIS A 238 -12.68 7.34 -16.87
N ARG A 239 -12.04 7.05 -18.01
CA ARG A 239 -11.32 8.07 -18.79
C ARG A 239 -12.23 9.16 -19.32
N LEU A 240 -13.40 8.78 -19.85
CA LEU A 240 -14.42 9.72 -20.31
C LEU A 240 -14.92 10.58 -19.15
N PHE A 241 -15.18 9.97 -17.99
CA PHE A 241 -15.57 10.69 -16.78
C PHE A 241 -14.50 11.70 -16.36
N LEU A 242 -13.21 11.32 -16.33
CA LEU A 242 -12.12 12.24 -15.99
C LEU A 242 -12.01 13.38 -17.02
N ALA A 243 -12.11 13.07 -18.32
CA ALA A 243 -12.10 14.09 -19.37
C ALA A 243 -13.28 15.06 -19.25
N LEU A 244 -14.48 14.56 -18.96
CA LEU A 244 -15.67 15.39 -18.69
C LEU A 244 -15.52 16.19 -17.39
N THR A 245 -14.91 15.63 -16.36
CA THR A 245 -14.65 16.35 -15.11
C THR A 245 -13.67 17.50 -15.34
N ASP A 246 -12.60 17.26 -16.10
CA ASP A 246 -11.65 18.31 -16.49
C ASP A 246 -12.32 19.39 -17.36
N LEU A 247 -13.22 19.00 -18.27
CA LEU A 247 -14.02 19.92 -19.08
C LEU A 247 -14.93 20.83 -18.24
N ILE A 248 -15.54 20.28 -17.18
CA ILE A 248 -16.44 21.02 -16.28
C ILE A 248 -15.67 21.92 -15.32
N LEU A 249 -14.56 21.44 -14.74
CA LEU A 249 -13.82 22.17 -13.71
C LEU A 249 -12.85 23.21 -14.28
N ALA A 250 -12.37 23.01 -15.51
CA ALA A 250 -11.43 23.92 -16.15
C ALA A 250 -11.77 24.14 -17.64
N PRO A 251 -12.98 24.64 -17.96
CA PRO A 251 -13.40 24.82 -19.35
C PRO A 251 -12.45 25.75 -20.13
N HIS A 252 -11.84 26.73 -19.47
CA HIS A 252 -10.84 27.64 -20.04
C HIS A 252 -9.59 26.93 -20.60
N ARG A 253 -9.22 25.75 -20.09
CA ARG A 253 -8.08 24.98 -20.63
C ARG A 253 -8.35 24.34 -21.98
N ILE A 254 -9.62 24.05 -22.27
CA ILE A 254 -10.06 23.37 -23.49
C ILE A 254 -10.65 24.39 -24.48
N PHE A 255 -11.27 25.44 -23.96
CA PHE A 255 -11.87 26.53 -24.72
C PHE A 255 -11.29 27.87 -24.26
N PRO A 256 -10.07 28.24 -24.73
CA PRO A 256 -9.40 29.48 -24.33
C PRO A 256 -10.20 30.75 -24.65
N TRP A 257 -11.11 30.65 -25.63
CA TRP A 257 -11.99 31.75 -26.04
C TRP A 257 -13.04 32.10 -24.99
N ILE A 258 -13.35 31.23 -24.03
CA ILE A 258 -14.27 31.55 -22.92
C ILE A 258 -13.70 32.68 -22.05
N ASP A 259 -12.39 32.69 -21.82
CA ASP A 259 -11.76 33.77 -21.06
C ASP A 259 -11.76 35.08 -21.86
N ALA A 260 -11.62 35.00 -23.19
CA ALA A 260 -11.67 36.16 -24.07
C ALA A 260 -13.09 36.77 -24.15
N GLU A 261 -14.14 35.94 -24.21
CA GLU A 261 -15.52 36.43 -24.14
C GLU A 261 -15.84 37.01 -22.77
N ARG A 262 -15.44 36.36 -21.68
CA ARG A 262 -15.63 36.93 -20.33
C ARG A 262 -14.90 38.25 -20.15
N ALA A 263 -13.72 38.41 -20.76
CA ALA A 263 -13.00 39.67 -20.76
C ALA A 263 -13.76 40.75 -21.56
N LYS A 264 -14.30 40.42 -22.74
CA LYS A 264 -15.16 41.33 -23.51
C LYS A 264 -16.41 41.72 -22.76
N GLU A 265 -17.13 40.76 -22.18
CA GLU A 265 -18.31 41.02 -21.36
C GLU A 265 -17.96 41.91 -20.16
N ALA A 266 -16.82 41.70 -19.51
CA ALA A 266 -16.36 42.53 -18.41
C ALA A 266 -16.02 43.97 -18.86
N GLU A 267 -15.40 44.14 -20.03
CA GLU A 267 -15.14 45.46 -20.63
C GLU A 267 -16.44 46.19 -21.01
N GLU A 268 -17.38 45.49 -21.64
CA GLU A 268 -18.70 46.03 -21.98
C GLU A 268 -19.51 46.38 -20.72
N THR A 269 -19.44 45.54 -19.68
CA THR A 269 -20.10 45.79 -18.39
C THR A 269 -19.45 46.98 -17.67
N ALA A 270 -18.12 47.09 -17.69
CA ALA A 270 -17.41 48.22 -17.10
C ALA A 270 -17.71 49.54 -17.83
N ALA A 271 -17.84 49.50 -19.16
CA ALA A 271 -18.26 50.65 -19.97
C ALA A 271 -19.71 51.08 -19.66
N ASN A 272 -20.59 50.12 -19.39
CA ASN A 272 -21.98 50.40 -19.00
C ASN A 272 -22.11 50.87 -17.53
N ASP A 273 -21.26 50.40 -16.62
CA ASP A 273 -21.30 50.75 -15.18
C ASP A 273 -20.78 52.20 -14.92
N THR A 274 -20.04 52.79 -15.86
CA THR A 274 -19.69 54.22 -15.80
C THR A 274 -20.87 55.17 -16.05
N GLY A 275 -21.99 54.67 -16.59
CA GLY A 275 -23.17 55.50 -16.92
C GLY A 275 -24.28 55.52 -15.86
N ASN A 276 -24.34 54.56 -14.94
CA ASN A 276 -25.56 54.31 -14.15
C ASN A 276 -25.35 54.10 -12.64
N ARG A 277 -24.28 54.69 -12.09
CA ARG A 277 -23.87 54.50 -10.69
C ARG A 277 -24.65 55.31 -9.65
N ARG A 278 -25.93 55.63 -9.91
CA ARG A 278 -26.77 56.36 -8.94
C ARG A 278 -28.02 55.67 -8.41
N GLU A 279 -28.45 54.49 -8.88
CA GLU A 279 -29.76 53.98 -8.39
C GLU A 279 -29.93 52.49 -8.11
N THR A 280 -28.90 51.63 -8.19
CA THR A 280 -29.06 50.20 -7.87
C THR A 280 -28.20 49.74 -6.72
N ALA A 281 -28.47 50.31 -5.54
CA ALA A 281 -28.31 49.57 -4.30
C ALA A 281 -29.50 48.62 -4.13
N GLN A 282 -29.24 47.41 -3.64
CA GLN A 282 -30.22 46.40 -3.17
C GLN A 282 -30.89 45.52 -4.23
N ARG A 283 -30.15 44.51 -4.70
CA ARG A 283 -30.67 43.15 -4.84
C ARG A 283 -29.49 42.18 -4.86
N SER A 284 -28.91 41.94 -3.68
CA SER A 284 -27.94 40.87 -3.50
C SER A 284 -28.63 39.54 -3.76
N ALA A 285 -28.09 38.77 -4.70
CA ALA A 285 -28.53 37.40 -4.96
C ALA A 285 -28.56 36.60 -3.64
N PRO A 286 -29.52 35.67 -3.46
CA PRO A 286 -29.64 34.91 -2.23
C PRO A 286 -28.33 34.14 -1.98
N ARG A 287 -27.63 34.52 -0.91
CA ARG A 287 -26.40 33.85 -0.50
C ARG A 287 -26.76 32.43 -0.05
N ILE A 288 -26.08 31.44 -0.64
CA ILE A 288 -26.20 30.04 -0.23
C ILE A 288 -25.78 29.97 1.25
N ALA A 289 -26.67 29.50 2.11
CA ALA A 289 -26.39 29.37 3.54
C ALA A 289 -25.36 28.26 3.80
N ASN A 290 -24.48 28.48 4.78
CA ASN A 290 -23.54 27.47 5.26
C ASN A 290 -24.30 26.21 5.69
N ARG A 291 -23.96 25.05 5.12
CA ARG A 291 -24.56 23.75 5.49
C ARG A 291 -23.48 22.74 5.82
N VAL A 292 -23.52 22.17 7.03
CA VAL A 292 -22.65 21.07 7.41
C VAL A 292 -23.14 19.78 6.73
N ILE A 293 -22.36 19.27 5.77
CA ILE A 293 -22.75 18.12 4.94
C ILE A 293 -22.09 16.81 5.35
N ALA A 294 -20.98 16.86 6.09
CA ALA A 294 -20.33 15.65 6.59
C ALA A 294 -19.57 15.92 7.90
N ARG A 295 -19.44 14.87 8.72
CA ARG A 295 -18.55 14.81 9.88
C ARG A 295 -17.45 13.79 9.59
N LEU A 296 -16.22 14.17 9.87
CA LEU A 296 -15.04 13.32 9.75
C LEU A 296 -14.57 12.98 11.16
N ALA A 297 -14.62 11.69 11.51
CA ALA A 297 -14.02 11.22 12.75
C ALA A 297 -12.48 11.30 12.66
N PRO A 298 -11.81 11.60 13.78
CA PRO A 298 -10.35 11.54 13.82
C PRO A 298 -9.92 10.10 13.50
N ALA A 299 -8.97 9.94 12.58
CA ALA A 299 -8.50 8.60 12.23
C ALA A 299 -7.33 8.23 13.15
N PRO A 300 -7.27 6.98 13.65
CA PRO A 300 -6.37 6.64 14.75
C PRO A 300 -4.86 6.73 14.40
N TYR A 301 -4.46 6.80 13.11
CA TYR A 301 -3.05 6.89 12.69
C TYR A 301 -2.86 7.55 11.29
N GLY A 302 -2.01 8.57 11.18
CA GLY A 302 -1.40 9.07 9.92
C GLY A 302 -2.34 9.65 8.86
N SER A 303 -3.56 10.05 9.24
CA SER A 303 -4.51 10.77 8.38
C SER A 303 -4.32 12.28 8.51
N PRO A 304 -4.58 13.09 7.47
CA PRO A 304 -4.59 14.55 7.61
C PRO A 304 -5.67 15.06 8.57
N VAL A 305 -6.69 14.23 8.84
CA VAL A 305 -7.73 14.51 9.85
C VAL A 305 -7.30 13.89 11.17
N ALA A 306 -6.42 14.60 11.87
CA ALA A 306 -5.96 14.24 13.21
C ALA A 306 -7.05 14.50 14.26
N GLU A 307 -7.83 15.56 14.07
CA GLU A 307 -8.92 15.99 14.94
C GLU A 307 -10.28 15.76 14.27
N PRO A 308 -11.37 15.64 15.04
CA PRO A 308 -12.71 15.67 14.49
C PRO A 308 -12.93 16.90 13.59
N ALA A 309 -13.41 16.70 12.36
CA ALA A 309 -13.62 17.79 11.39
C ALA A 309 -15.03 17.76 10.78
N VAL A 310 -15.46 18.89 10.22
CA VAL A 310 -16.73 19.00 9.47
C VAL A 310 -16.49 19.56 8.08
N VAL A 311 -17.28 19.11 7.12
CA VAL A 311 -17.30 19.65 5.76
C VAL A 311 -18.50 20.58 5.63
N VAL A 312 -18.24 21.83 5.26
CA VAL A 312 -19.25 22.88 5.11
C VAL A 312 -19.45 23.20 3.63
N TRP A 313 -20.67 23.03 3.14
CA TRP A 313 -21.08 23.46 1.81
C TRP A 313 -21.51 24.93 1.85
N GLY A 314 -21.12 25.68 0.81
CA GLY A 314 -21.51 27.10 0.68
C GLY A 314 -20.80 28.02 1.68
N TRP A 315 -19.59 27.65 2.13
CA TRP A 315 -18.83 28.41 3.13
C TRP A 315 -18.66 29.87 2.69
N ASN A 316 -19.26 30.78 3.45
CA ASN A 316 -19.28 32.22 3.15
C ASN A 316 -18.37 33.04 4.09
N GLY A 317 -17.61 32.41 4.98
CA GLY A 317 -16.74 33.07 5.96
C GLY A 317 -17.41 33.45 7.28
N ASP A 318 -18.72 33.27 7.42
CA ASP A 318 -19.47 33.59 8.64
C ASP A 318 -19.29 32.51 9.72
N TRP A 319 -18.26 32.73 10.55
CA TRP A 319 -17.93 31.87 11.68
C TRP A 319 -19.01 31.83 12.74
N GLU A 320 -19.71 32.93 12.98
CA GLU A 320 -20.76 32.96 14.01
C GLU A 320 -21.93 32.08 13.62
N SER A 321 -22.37 32.14 12.36
CA SER A 321 -23.42 31.26 11.84
C SER A 321 -23.04 29.78 11.98
N LEU A 322 -21.78 29.43 11.68
CA LEU A 322 -21.30 28.06 11.78
C LEU A 322 -21.23 27.55 13.22
N LEU A 323 -20.78 28.38 14.16
CA LEU A 323 -20.70 28.03 15.60
C LEU A 323 -22.08 27.89 16.26
N ARG A 324 -23.12 28.49 15.66
CA ARG A 324 -24.52 28.30 16.08
C ARG A 324 -25.11 26.98 15.61
N GLU A 325 -24.48 26.28 14.66
CA GLU A 325 -24.97 25.01 14.15
C GLU A 325 -24.79 23.90 15.24
N PRO A 326 -25.84 23.12 15.58
CA PRO A 326 -25.80 22.16 16.68
C PRO A 326 -24.72 21.07 16.58
N LYS A 327 -24.44 20.54 15.39
CA LYS A 327 -23.39 19.53 15.13
C LYS A 327 -21.99 20.11 15.34
N VAL A 328 -21.76 21.37 14.95
CA VAL A 328 -20.48 22.06 15.20
C VAL A 328 -20.29 22.30 16.70
N ARG A 329 -21.36 22.73 17.38
CA ARG A 329 -21.34 22.93 18.83
C ARG A 329 -21.08 21.64 19.61
N ALA A 330 -21.72 20.54 19.24
CA ALA A 330 -21.49 19.22 19.84
C ALA A 330 -20.04 18.76 19.65
N LEU A 331 -19.45 19.01 18.47
CA LEU A 331 -18.04 18.73 18.20
C LEU A 331 -17.08 19.52 19.10
N MET A 332 -17.36 20.81 19.31
CA MET A 332 -16.54 21.67 20.18
C MET A 332 -16.63 21.30 21.65
N GLN A 333 -17.78 20.79 22.12
CA GLN A 333 -17.95 20.31 23.50
C GLN A 333 -17.07 19.09 23.83
N HIS A 334 -16.73 18.27 22.83
CA HIS A 334 -15.87 17.10 23.02
C HIS A 334 -14.37 17.38 22.85
N LYS A 335 -13.99 18.60 22.46
CA LYS A 335 -12.58 18.99 22.27
C LYS A 335 -11.69 18.81 23.52
N PRO A 336 -12.13 19.18 24.74
CA PRO A 336 -11.32 19.00 25.95
C PRO A 336 -11.04 17.53 26.32
N SER A 337 -12.02 16.65 26.09
CA SER A 337 -11.86 15.19 26.27
C SER A 337 -10.88 14.59 25.27
N TYR A 338 -10.83 15.12 24.06
CA TYR A 338 -9.89 14.70 23.03
C TYR A 338 -8.46 15.17 23.35
N ASP A 339 -8.28 16.43 23.74
CA ASP A 339 -6.97 16.97 24.12
C ASP A 339 -6.38 16.17 25.31
N ALA A 340 -7.22 15.83 26.29
CA ALA A 340 -6.83 14.94 27.41
C ALA A 340 -6.39 13.53 26.94
N ALA A 341 -7.06 12.96 25.93
CA ALA A 341 -6.68 11.66 25.36
C ALA A 341 -5.36 11.73 24.56
N VAL A 342 -5.09 12.85 23.87
CA VAL A 342 -3.81 13.10 23.20
C VAL A 342 -2.68 13.23 24.22
N ASP A 343 -2.91 13.94 25.33
CA ASP A 343 -1.94 14.10 26.41
C ASP A 343 -1.65 12.77 27.13
N ALA A 344 -2.68 11.98 27.45
CA ALA A 344 -2.52 10.64 28.02
C ALA A 344 -1.68 9.74 27.10
N ARG A 345 -1.84 9.86 25.78
CA ARG A 345 -1.06 9.10 24.80
C ARG A 345 0.40 9.57 24.72
N ALA A 346 0.64 10.87 24.82
CA ALA A 346 1.98 11.42 24.91
C ALA A 346 2.70 10.97 26.19
N LEU A 347 1.96 10.78 27.28
CA LEU A 347 2.47 10.22 28.53
C LEU A 347 2.85 8.74 28.40
N ILE A 348 1.96 7.90 27.85
CA ILE A 348 2.24 6.46 27.61
C ILE A 348 3.49 6.31 26.73
N THR A 349 3.61 7.11 25.68
CA THR A 349 4.77 7.06 24.78
C THR A 349 6.08 7.41 25.50
N ARG A 350 6.06 8.40 26.42
CA ARG A 350 7.21 8.76 27.25
C ARG A 350 7.57 7.66 28.25
N VAL A 351 6.58 7.06 28.90
CA VAL A 351 6.78 5.96 29.86
C VAL A 351 7.38 4.74 29.16
N CYS A 352 6.88 4.38 27.98
CA CYS A 352 7.43 3.28 27.20
C CYS A 352 8.83 3.56 26.62
N ALA A 353 9.18 4.83 26.38
CA ALA A 353 10.51 5.22 25.91
C ALA A 353 11.57 5.26 27.03
N GLY A 354 11.13 5.42 28.30
CA GLY A 354 12.00 5.43 29.47
C GLY A 354 12.17 4.07 30.17
N ALA A 355 11.42 3.06 29.78
CA ALA A 355 11.57 1.72 30.34
C ALA A 355 12.93 1.12 29.92
N PRO A 356 13.80 0.71 30.87
CA PRO A 356 15.07 0.10 30.53
C PRO A 356 14.82 -1.17 29.73
N ALA A 357 15.52 -1.30 28.59
CA ALA A 357 15.44 -2.50 27.76
C ALA A 357 15.80 -3.73 28.61
N PRO A 358 15.01 -4.81 28.58
CA PRO A 358 15.40 -6.04 29.25
C PRO A 358 16.75 -6.49 28.69
N ALA A 359 17.69 -6.81 29.60
CA ALA A 359 19.06 -7.14 29.26
C ALA A 359 19.11 -8.18 28.14
N ALA A 360 19.82 -7.85 27.05
CA ALA A 360 19.96 -8.71 25.89
C ALA A 360 20.70 -10.00 26.29
N SER A 361 19.96 -11.09 26.45
CA SER A 361 20.48 -12.44 26.54
C SER A 361 21.24 -12.77 25.25
N GLN A 362 22.57 -12.81 25.33
CA GLN A 362 23.41 -13.38 24.31
C GLN A 362 23.26 -14.91 24.39
N SER A 363 22.59 -15.53 23.41
CA SER A 363 22.79 -16.96 23.17
C SER A 363 22.81 -17.26 21.66
N SER A 364 23.99 -17.67 21.23
CA SER A 364 24.25 -18.35 19.97
C SER A 364 23.85 -19.82 20.10
N GLN A 365 23.16 -20.34 19.10
CA GLN A 365 22.93 -21.77 18.80
C GLN A 365 22.22 -22.62 19.87
N ARG A 366 20.99 -23.05 19.56
CA ARG A 366 20.58 -24.48 19.47
C ARG A 366 19.09 -24.63 19.18
N SER A 367 18.78 -25.74 18.51
CA SER A 367 17.47 -26.18 18.05
C SER A 367 16.71 -27.01 19.11
N ASN A 368 15.41 -27.16 18.83
CA ASN A 368 14.47 -28.23 19.20
C ASN A 368 13.61 -28.07 20.47
N ASN A 369 12.29 -28.10 20.20
CA ASN A 369 11.20 -28.68 20.99
C ASN A 369 11.15 -28.40 22.50
N CYS A 370 10.23 -27.52 22.95
CA CYS A 370 9.04 -27.87 23.76
C CYS A 370 8.34 -26.61 24.33
N PRO A 371 7.09 -26.74 24.84
CA PRO A 371 6.08 -25.69 24.93
C PRO A 371 6.04 -24.97 26.28
N GLY A 372 5.27 -23.87 26.33
CA GLY A 372 4.76 -23.27 27.56
C GLY A 372 5.40 -21.93 27.90
N ALA A 373 4.66 -20.85 27.62
CA ALA A 373 4.78 -19.62 28.39
C ALA A 373 3.36 -19.04 28.54
N ASP A 374 2.96 -18.87 29.80
CA ASP A 374 1.66 -18.36 30.25
C ASP A 374 1.27 -17.03 29.59
N PRO A 375 -0.04 -16.74 29.46
CA PRO A 375 -0.50 -15.48 28.93
C PRO A 375 -0.23 -14.36 29.94
N LEU A 376 0.54 -13.35 29.51
CA LEU A 376 0.51 -12.03 30.12
C LEU A 376 -0.93 -11.50 30.06
N GLU A 377 -1.53 -11.36 31.24
CA GLU A 377 -2.79 -10.65 31.46
C GLU A 377 -2.65 -9.22 30.92
N TRP A 378 -3.49 -8.88 29.94
CA TRP A 378 -3.68 -7.49 29.54
C TRP A 378 -4.83 -6.94 30.36
N LEU A 379 -4.53 -5.98 31.24
CA LEU A 379 -5.52 -5.14 31.90
C LEU A 379 -6.20 -4.27 30.82
N ILE A 380 -7.41 -4.63 30.41
CA ILE A 380 -8.27 -3.78 29.59
C ILE A 380 -8.97 -2.82 30.55
N LEU A 381 -8.55 -1.55 30.57
CA LEU A 381 -9.34 -0.48 31.16
C LEU A 381 -10.48 -0.18 30.17
N ASP A 382 -11.64 -0.78 30.43
CA ASP A 382 -12.89 -0.50 29.72
C ASP A 382 -13.54 0.72 30.38
N GLU A 383 -13.18 1.91 29.93
CA GLU A 383 -13.93 3.13 30.27
C GLU A 383 -15.04 3.31 29.24
N SER A 384 -16.19 2.67 29.52
CA SER A 384 -17.45 3.07 28.92
C SER A 384 -17.92 4.40 29.53
N PRO A 385 -18.40 5.37 28.74
CA PRO A 385 -19.04 6.57 29.30
C PRO A 385 -20.31 6.17 30.07
N PRO A 386 -20.72 6.96 31.09
CA PRO A 386 -21.93 6.66 31.85
C PRO A 386 -23.15 6.66 30.92
N ASN A 387 -23.83 5.52 30.84
CA ASN A 387 -25.15 5.43 30.23
C ASN A 387 -26.15 6.11 31.19
N ASP A 388 -26.69 7.24 30.74
CA ASP A 388 -27.91 7.80 31.30
C ASP A 388 -29.08 6.85 31.03
N GLY A 389 -29.63 6.34 32.13
CA GLY A 389 -30.97 5.77 32.34
C GLY A 389 -31.75 5.24 31.13
N GLN A 390 -31.93 3.92 31.11
CA GLN A 390 -33.20 3.31 30.74
C GLN A 390 -33.41 2.04 31.56
N ASN A 391 -34.43 2.07 32.42
CA ASN A 391 -35.05 0.92 33.03
C ASN A 391 -35.56 0.01 31.91
N ASP A 392 -35.16 -1.26 31.90
CA ASP A 392 -35.99 -2.32 31.35
C ASP A 392 -35.77 -3.60 32.16
N GLU A 393 -36.89 -4.21 32.47
CA GLU A 393 -37.11 -5.30 33.42
C GLU A 393 -36.42 -6.60 32.97
N ILE A 394 -35.92 -7.37 33.94
CA ILE A 394 -35.45 -8.74 33.75
C ILE A 394 -36.62 -9.70 34.05
N PRO A 395 -37.11 -10.50 33.09
CA PRO A 395 -37.89 -11.67 33.41
C PRO A 395 -36.96 -12.85 33.69
N ALA A 396 -37.12 -13.44 34.87
CA ALA A 396 -36.50 -14.67 35.28
C ALA A 396 -37.11 -15.88 34.56
N CYS A 397 -36.36 -16.55 33.67
CA CYS A 397 -36.64 -17.95 33.31
C CYS A 397 -35.35 -18.71 32.88
N LEU A 398 -35.10 -19.84 33.59
CA LEU A 398 -34.44 -21.08 33.12
C LEU A 398 -32.92 -21.04 32.85
N ALA A 399 -32.03 -21.53 33.72
CA ALA A 399 -31.86 -22.88 34.27
C ALA A 399 -31.51 -23.98 33.24
N ALA A 400 -30.27 -24.46 33.36
CA ALA A 400 -29.73 -25.79 33.05
C ALA A 400 -29.74 -26.30 31.59
N MET A 401 -28.53 -26.57 31.06
CA MET A 401 -28.03 -27.93 30.79
C MET A 401 -26.64 -27.90 30.12
N ASN A 402 -25.70 -28.63 30.74
CA ASN A 402 -24.41 -29.19 30.28
C ASN A 402 -23.45 -28.37 29.43
#